data_AF-A0AAD3G9G8-F1
#
_entry.id   AF-A0AAD3G9G8-F1
#
_cell.length_a   1.000
_cell.length_b   1.000
_cell.length_c   1.000
_cell.angle_alpha   90.00
_cell.angle_beta   90.00
_cell.angle_gamma   90.00
#
_symmetry.space_group_name_H-M   'P 1'
#
loop_
_entity.id
_entity.type
_entity.pdbx_description
1 polymer ?
#
loop_
_entity_poly.entity_id
_entity_poly.type
_entity_poly.pdbx_seq_one_letter_code
_entity_poly.pdbx_strand_id
1 'polypeptide(L)'
;MNANFKTKLLLKIANKKANKGFTLIELLVNTIIVGILAISAVSFLGQIFLGRSFAENQLRDHVNSVLREDLKGANCQAIDSDGNGYVSCDYTVVSRPQETRPIECAAWGWYGLINRGCRTRFPNFPNR
;
A
#
# COMPACT_ATOMS: atom_id res chain seq x y z
N MET A 1 -33.68 14.84 33.35
CA MET A 1 -33.40 13.44 32.98
C MET A 1 -32.61 12.77 34.10
N ASN A 2 -33.07 11.59 34.49
CA ASN A 2 -32.93 10.96 35.80
C ASN A 2 -31.48 10.54 36.13
N ALA A 3 -30.80 11.21 37.06
CA ALA A 3 -29.45 10.84 37.52
C ALA A 3 -29.37 9.37 37.98
N ASN A 4 -30.48 8.83 38.48
CA ASN A 4 -30.63 7.43 38.89
C ASN A 4 -30.52 6.43 37.73
N PHE A 5 -30.82 6.83 36.50
CA PHE A 5 -30.67 5.97 35.32
C PHE A 5 -29.21 5.85 34.90
N LYS A 6 -28.46 6.97 34.91
CA LYS A 6 -27.03 6.98 34.62
C LYS A 6 -26.25 6.18 35.66
N THR A 7 -26.55 6.34 36.95
CA THR A 7 -25.87 5.57 38.01
C THR A 7 -26.21 4.08 37.95
N LYS A 8 -27.47 3.69 37.69
CA LYS A 8 -27.83 2.28 37.45
C LYS A 8 -27.15 1.69 36.22
N LEU A 9 -27.03 2.46 35.13
CA LEU A 9 -26.34 2.03 33.91
C LEU A 9 -24.83 1.82 34.17
N LEU A 10 -24.19 2.78 34.83
CA LEU A 10 -22.77 2.71 35.18
C LEU A 10 -22.48 1.56 36.15
N LEU A 11 -23.34 1.34 37.16
CA LEU A 11 -23.25 0.19 38.06
C LEU A 11 -23.43 -1.14 37.32
N LYS A 12 -24.32 -1.19 36.32
CA LYS A 12 -24.53 -2.40 35.51
C LYS A 12 -23.33 -2.68 34.60
N ILE A 13 -22.67 -1.66 34.06
CA ILE A 13 -21.45 -1.79 33.26
C ILE A 13 -20.25 -2.16 34.15
N ALA A 14 -20.11 -1.54 35.32
CA ALA A 14 -19.06 -1.84 36.30
C ALA A 14 -19.17 -3.28 36.82
N ASN A 15 -20.38 -3.76 37.13
CA ASN A 15 -20.63 -5.14 37.54
C ASN A 15 -20.61 -6.14 36.37
N LYS A 16 -20.70 -5.70 35.11
CA LYS A 16 -20.52 -6.57 33.93
C LYS A 16 -19.05 -6.92 33.67
N LYS A 17 -18.09 -6.25 34.34
CA LYS A 17 -16.72 -6.77 34.51
C LYS A 17 -16.68 -7.94 35.51
N ALA A 18 -17.68 -8.82 35.46
CA ALA A 18 -17.59 -10.11 36.10
C ALA A 18 -16.39 -10.83 35.51
N ASN A 19 -15.48 -11.22 36.38
CA ASN A 19 -14.20 -11.85 36.12
C ASN A 19 -14.34 -13.17 35.34
N LYS A 20 -14.70 -13.11 34.06
CA LYS A 20 -14.34 -14.18 33.12
C LYS A 20 -12.87 -14.00 32.83
N GLY A 21 -12.03 -14.75 33.51
CA GLY A 21 -10.62 -14.86 33.16
C GLY A 21 -10.52 -15.28 31.69
N PHE A 22 -9.56 -14.70 30.97
CA PHE A 22 -9.26 -15.12 29.61
C PHE A 22 -8.61 -16.50 29.67
N THR A 23 -9.10 -17.47 28.91
CA THR A 23 -8.42 -18.77 28.82
C THR A 23 -7.12 -18.61 28.01
N LEU A 24 -6.11 -19.43 28.31
CA LEU A 24 -4.85 -19.40 27.56
C LEU A 24 -5.06 -19.68 26.06
N ILE A 25 -6.02 -20.56 25.74
CA ILE A 25 -6.36 -20.90 24.37
C ILE A 25 -7.04 -19.74 23.63
N GLU A 26 -7.95 -19.00 24.29
CA GLU A 26 -8.54 -17.78 23.70
C GLU A 26 -7.45 -16.75 23.39
N LEU A 27 -6.44 -16.60 24.27
CA LEU A 27 -5.34 -15.67 24.05
C LEU A 27 -4.51 -16.08 22.83
N LEU A 28 -4.18 -17.37 22.75
CA LEU A 28 -3.36 -17.92 21.69
C LEU A 28 -4.04 -17.83 20.32
N VAL A 29 -5.33 -18.13 20.23
CA VAL A 29 -6.07 -18.01 18.96
C VAL A 29 -6.16 -16.55 18.52
N ASN A 30 -6.44 -15.64 19.46
CA ASN A 30 -6.57 -14.22 19.13
C ASN A 30 -5.25 -13.59 18.66
N THR A 31 -4.10 -13.96 19.24
CA THR A 31 -2.80 -13.43 18.80
C THR A 31 -2.43 -13.90 17.39
N ILE A 32 -2.76 -15.14 17.03
CA ILE A 32 -2.54 -15.65 15.67
C ILE A 32 -3.40 -14.87 14.65
N ILE A 33 -4.67 -14.66 14.95
CA ILE A 33 -5.59 -13.91 14.08
C ILE A 33 -5.10 -12.46 13.90
N VAL A 34 -4.75 -11.78 14.99
CA VAL A 34 -4.21 -10.41 14.94
C VAL A 34 -2.90 -10.37 14.15
N GLY A 35 -2.03 -11.37 14.31
CA GLY A 35 -0.78 -11.47 13.56
C GLY A 35 -1.00 -11.50 12.05
N ILE A 36 -1.90 -12.35 11.56
CA ILE A 36 -2.21 -12.46 10.13
C ILE A 36 -2.82 -11.15 9.59
N LEU A 37 -3.78 -10.57 10.32
CA LEU A 37 -4.42 -9.32 9.92
C LEU A 37 -3.42 -8.15 9.89
N ALA A 38 -2.53 -8.06 10.86
CA ALA A 38 -1.53 -6.99 10.94
C ALA A 38 -0.61 -6.95 9.72
N ILE A 39 -0.21 -8.11 9.18
CA ILE A 39 0.68 -8.19 8.00
C ILE A 39 0.01 -7.58 6.76
N SER A 40 -1.27 -7.91 6.52
CA SER A 40 -2.03 -7.35 5.40
C SER A 40 -2.24 -5.83 5.54
N ALA A 41 -2.49 -5.35 6.75
CA ALA A 41 -2.72 -3.93 7.02
C ALA A 41 -1.45 -3.10 6.79
N VAL A 42 -0.29 -3.55 7.27
CA VAL A 42 0.99 -2.85 7.05
C VAL A 42 1.32 -2.77 5.56
N SER A 43 1.10 -3.86 4.83
CA SER A 43 1.34 -3.91 3.38
C SER A 43 0.45 -2.91 2.64
N PHE A 44 -0.84 -2.85 2.98
CA PHE A 44 -1.78 -1.93 2.35
C PHE A 44 -1.47 -0.46 2.68
N LEU A 45 -1.18 -0.14 3.94
CA LEU A 45 -0.82 1.22 4.34
C LEU A 45 0.48 1.67 3.66
N GLY A 46 1.48 0.80 3.58
CA GLY A 46 2.72 1.13 2.89
C GLY A 46 2.53 1.38 1.38
N GLN A 47 1.62 0.66 0.71
CA GLN A 47 1.28 0.96 -0.68
C GLN A 47 0.67 2.37 -0.83
N ILE A 48 -0.24 2.77 0.07
CA ILE A 48 -0.89 4.08 0.01
C ILE A 48 0.12 5.21 0.24
N PHE A 49 0.97 5.09 1.26
CA PHE A 49 1.86 6.20 1.65
C PHE A 49 3.19 6.21 0.91
N LEU A 50 3.74 5.04 0.57
CA LEU A 50 5.08 4.89 0.00
C LEU A 50 5.07 4.39 -1.44
N GLY A 51 3.98 3.78 -1.89
CA GLY A 51 3.90 3.11 -3.20
C GLY A 51 4.28 4.00 -4.37
N ARG A 52 3.70 5.20 -4.40
CA ARG A 52 3.99 6.18 -5.45
C ARG A 52 5.45 6.63 -5.44
N SER A 53 5.96 7.05 -4.28
CA SER A 53 7.34 7.55 -4.15
C SER A 53 8.36 6.45 -4.48
N PHE A 54 8.09 5.21 -4.06
CA PHE A 54 8.93 4.06 -4.41
C PHE A 54 8.99 3.84 -5.93
N ALA A 55 7.85 3.82 -6.61
CA ALA A 55 7.80 3.64 -8.06
C ALA A 55 8.47 4.80 -8.82
N GLU A 56 8.27 6.05 -8.35
CA GLU A 56 8.93 7.23 -8.92
C GLU A 56 10.45 7.18 -8.74
N ASN A 57 10.95 6.63 -7.63
CA ASN A 57 12.39 6.40 -7.43
C ASN A 57 12.94 5.36 -8.42
N GLN A 58 12.24 4.25 -8.60
CA GLN A 58 12.62 3.22 -9.58
C GLN A 58 12.66 3.79 -11.00
N LEU A 59 11.69 4.66 -11.32
CA LEU A 59 11.63 5.38 -12.59
C LEU A 59 12.80 6.32 -12.78
N ARG A 60 13.12 7.13 -11.76
CA ARG A 60 14.24 8.05 -11.81
C ARG A 60 15.54 7.31 -12.07
N ASP A 61 15.77 6.19 -11.38
CA ASP A 61 16.95 5.36 -11.59
C ASP A 61 16.98 4.76 -12.99
N HIS A 62 15.83 4.32 -13.52
CA HIS A 62 15.71 3.80 -14.88
C HIS A 62 16.03 4.86 -15.95
N VAL A 63 15.46 6.06 -15.83
CA VAL A 63 15.69 7.16 -16.79
C VAL A 63 17.16 7.58 -16.78
N ASN A 64 17.76 7.72 -15.61
CA ASN A 64 19.17 8.13 -15.49
C ASN A 64 20.14 7.05 -15.98
N SER A 65 19.92 5.78 -15.61
CA SER A 65 20.89 4.69 -15.87
C SER A 65 20.71 4.01 -17.23
N VAL A 66 19.47 3.85 -17.68
CA VAL A 66 19.14 3.11 -18.90
C VAL A 66 18.97 4.06 -20.09
N LEU A 67 18.19 5.11 -19.93
CA LEU A 67 17.94 6.07 -21.02
C LEU A 67 19.05 7.13 -21.14
N ARG A 68 19.82 7.34 -20.08
CA ARG A 68 20.81 8.42 -19.97
C ARG A 68 20.22 9.80 -20.27
N GLU A 69 19.00 10.02 -19.79
CA GLU A 69 18.31 11.32 -19.82
C GLU A 69 18.07 11.81 -18.39
N ASP A 70 17.73 13.10 -18.23
CA ASP A 70 17.31 13.66 -16.95
C ASP A 70 15.79 13.66 -16.81
N LEU A 71 15.29 13.10 -15.72
CA LEU A 71 13.86 13.12 -15.39
C LEU A 71 13.41 14.54 -15.02
N LYS A 72 12.37 15.05 -15.70
CA LYS A 72 11.74 16.33 -15.38
C LYS A 72 10.54 16.17 -14.44
N GLY A 73 9.71 15.15 -14.70
CA GLY A 73 8.51 14.91 -13.92
C GLY A 73 8.04 13.47 -14.07
N ALA A 74 7.45 12.94 -13.00
CA ALA A 74 6.90 11.60 -12.93
C ALA A 74 5.55 11.63 -12.21
N ASN A 75 4.66 10.74 -12.62
CA ASN A 75 3.39 10.49 -11.97
C ASN A 75 3.11 8.98 -12.01
N CYS A 76 3.29 8.32 -10.87
CA CYS A 76 3.05 6.88 -10.75
C CYS A 76 1.78 6.57 -9.95
N GLN A 77 1.15 5.45 -10.28
CA GLN A 77 0.12 4.85 -9.43
C GLN A 77 0.76 4.28 -8.15
N ALA A 78 0.03 4.38 -7.03
CA ALA A 78 0.52 3.90 -5.74
C ALA A 78 0.26 2.41 -5.49
N ILE A 79 -0.75 1.84 -6.16
CA ILE A 79 -1.27 0.50 -5.90
C ILE A 79 -1.21 -0.30 -7.19
N ASP A 80 -0.56 -1.46 -7.12
CA ASP A 80 -0.61 -2.48 -8.15
C ASP A 80 -1.99 -3.16 -8.09
N SER A 81 -2.82 -2.89 -9.11
CA SER A 81 -4.21 -3.34 -9.16
C SER A 81 -4.39 -4.69 -9.86
N ASP A 82 -3.42 -5.10 -10.69
CA ASP A 82 -3.50 -6.34 -11.46
C ASP A 82 -2.61 -7.46 -10.86
N GLY A 83 -1.81 -7.13 -9.84
CA GLY A 83 -1.02 -8.08 -9.06
C GLY A 83 0.22 -8.58 -9.79
N ASN A 84 0.65 -7.89 -10.84
CA ASN A 84 1.82 -8.27 -11.63
C ASN A 84 3.15 -7.77 -11.03
N GLY A 85 3.08 -7.01 -9.93
CA GLY A 85 4.20 -6.43 -9.19
C GLY A 85 4.76 -5.13 -9.77
N TYR A 86 4.06 -4.51 -10.71
CA TYR A 86 4.42 -3.23 -11.31
C TYR A 86 3.22 -2.27 -11.27
N VAL A 87 3.50 -0.97 -11.24
CA VAL A 87 2.52 0.11 -11.35
C VAL A 87 2.76 0.93 -12.60
N SER A 88 1.68 1.47 -13.17
CA SER A 88 1.79 2.38 -14.30
C SER A 88 2.33 3.74 -13.85
N CYS A 89 3.29 4.25 -14.61
CA CYS A 89 3.89 5.56 -14.45
C CYS A 89 3.88 6.32 -15.78
N ASP A 90 3.62 7.61 -15.71
CA ASP A 90 3.81 8.54 -16.81
C ASP A 90 4.94 9.50 -16.47
N TYR A 91 5.85 9.73 -17.41
CA TYR A 91 7.02 10.57 -17.18
C TYR A 91 7.36 11.50 -18.34
N THR A 92 8.08 12.57 -18.01
CA THR A 92 8.68 13.51 -18.96
C THR A 92 10.15 13.70 -18.62
N VAL A 93 10.96 14.02 -19.62
CA VAL A 93 12.39 14.29 -19.44
C VAL A 93 12.71 15.74 -19.77
N VAL A 94 13.87 16.21 -19.34
CA VAL A 94 14.32 17.58 -19.57
C VAL A 94 14.49 17.88 -21.07
N SER A 95 14.99 16.92 -21.86
CA SER A 95 15.19 17.07 -23.31
C SER A 95 13.87 17.23 -24.09
N ARG A 96 12.77 16.64 -23.59
CA ARG A 96 11.45 16.62 -24.22
C ARG A 96 10.34 16.84 -23.20
N PRO A 97 10.18 18.08 -22.71
CA PRO A 97 9.29 18.37 -21.59
C PRO A 97 7.80 18.28 -21.89
N GLN A 98 7.41 18.24 -23.17
CA GLN A 98 6.02 18.17 -23.63
C GLN A 98 5.60 16.76 -24.06
N GLU A 99 6.52 15.79 -24.04
CA GLU A 99 6.27 14.42 -24.48
C GLU A 99 6.13 13.50 -23.25
N THR A 100 4.90 13.13 -22.92
CA THR A 100 4.62 12.16 -21.85
C THR A 100 4.79 10.74 -22.36
N ARG A 101 5.59 9.95 -21.65
CA ARG A 101 5.90 8.56 -22.00
C ARG A 101 5.38 7.62 -20.91
N PRO A 102 4.63 6.57 -21.27
CA PRO A 102 4.16 5.57 -20.31
C PRO A 102 5.23 4.50 -20.06
N ILE A 103 5.34 4.04 -18.83
CA ILE A 103 6.22 2.95 -18.41
C ILE A 103 5.65 2.25 -17.18
N GLU A 104 6.04 1.01 -16.94
CA GLU A 104 5.68 0.28 -15.72
C GLU A 104 6.89 0.16 -14.81
N CYS A 105 6.75 0.50 -13.53
CA CYS A 105 7.84 0.43 -12.56
C CYS A 105 7.46 -0.46 -11.37
N ALA A 106 8.44 -1.12 -10.78
CA ALA A 106 8.21 -2.05 -9.67
C ALA A 106 7.40 -1.37 -8.54
N ALA A 107 6.37 -2.08 -8.06
CA ALA A 107 5.47 -1.60 -7.01
C ALA A 107 6.09 -1.79 -5.61
N TRP A 108 5.67 -0.97 -4.64
CA TRP A 108 6.08 -1.16 -3.24
C TRP A 108 5.43 -2.40 -2.63
N GLY A 109 6.18 -3.09 -1.76
CA GLY A 109 5.73 -4.25 -1.01
C GLY A 109 6.56 -5.49 -1.32
N TRP A 110 6.04 -6.67 -0.97
CA TRP A 110 6.75 -7.95 -1.14
C TRP A 110 7.15 -8.21 -2.60
N TYR A 111 6.30 -7.82 -3.55
CA TYR A 111 6.60 -7.95 -4.98
C TYR A 111 7.76 -7.03 -5.44
N GLY A 112 7.95 -5.86 -4.83
CA GLY A 112 9.07 -4.95 -5.12
C GLY A 112 10.43 -5.41 -4.57
N LEU A 113 10.45 -6.43 -3.71
CA LEU A 113 11.70 -7.10 -3.32
C LEU A 113 12.19 -8.04 -4.42
N ILE A 114 11.27 -8.64 -5.18
CA ILE A 114 11.56 -9.62 -6.23
C ILE A 114 11.68 -8.92 -7.58
N ASN A 115 10.83 -7.92 -7.83
CA ASN A 115 10.82 -7.10 -9.04
C ASN A 115 11.57 -5.79 -8.81
N ARG A 116 12.48 -5.43 -9.72
CA ARG A 116 13.22 -4.15 -9.66
C ARG A 116 13.21 -3.43 -11.00
N GLY A 117 13.38 -2.11 -10.92
CA GLY A 117 13.45 -1.23 -12.08
C GLY A 117 12.10 -1.07 -12.78
N CYS A 118 12.19 -0.66 -14.05
CA CYS A 118 11.02 -0.40 -14.89
C CYS A 118 11.11 -1.18 -16.19
N ARG A 119 9.95 -1.44 -16.79
CA ARG A 119 9.76 -2.15 -18.05
C ARG A 119 8.80 -1.38 -18.95
N THR A 120 8.91 -1.60 -20.25
CA THR A 120 7.97 -1.01 -21.21
C THR A 120 6.56 -1.52 -20.93
N ARG A 121 5.60 -0.60 -20.87
CA ARG A 121 4.19 -0.94 -20.74
C ARG A 121 3.76 -1.73 -21.98
N PHE A 122 3.11 -2.87 -21.81
CA PHE A 122 2.52 -3.57 -22.94
C PHE A 122 1.48 -2.65 -23.60
N PRO A 123 1.50 -2.47 -24.94
CA PRO A 123 0.44 -1.72 -25.60
C PRO A 123 -0.87 -2.41 -25.27
N ASN A 124 -1.81 -1.64 -24.73
CA ASN A 124 -3.16 -2.11 -24.49
C ASN A 124 -3.79 -2.31 -25.87
N PHE A 125 -3.68 -3.52 -26.43
CA PHE A 125 -4.35 -3.83 -27.69
C PHE A 125 -5.85 -3.80 -27.38
N PRO A 126 -6.63 -2.84 -27.92
CA PRO A 126 -8.07 -2.95 -27.82
C PRO A 126 -8.45 -4.25 -28.52
N ASN A 127 -9.09 -5.17 -27.79
CA ASN A 127 -9.71 -6.35 -28.38
C ASN A 127 -10.63 -5.86 -29.50
N ARG A 128 -10.23 -6.09 -30.74
CA ARG A 128 -10.95 -5.68 -31.94
C ARG A 128 -11.89 -6.80 -32.36
#